data_AF-A0A928I9W2-F1
#
_entry.id   AF-A0A928I9W2-F1
#
_cell.length_a   1.000
_cell.length_b   1.000
_cell.length_c   1.000
_cell.angle_alpha   90.00
_cell.angle_beta   90.00
_cell.angle_gamma   90.00
#
_symmetry.space_group_name_H-M   'P 1'
#
loop_
_entity.id
_entity.type
_entity.pdbx_description
1 polymer ?
#
loop_
_entity_poly.entity_id
_entity_poly.type
_entity_poly.pdbx_seq_one_letter_code
_entity_poly.pdbx_strand_id
1 'polypeptide(L)'
;MACRPSAALFYRKGITKHHTYRHRRGSPPPPWHGVHIPAVFCAPLHQPKGERALFFALPNTLPPAGLFTAAHGLLLLLTVLSLVLGLRLTRHFGEQRLRRVFLMLTVLLLLLETGKILFALLRVGTRNPNEFVPLYFCSITLAAGLFSGAGRGRLRLCGDIFLATGGLVGGIVFLLIPATSLPHYPAWHFLSLYSFLLHGAMVYMGLSLHLNGLYRIRREDLALAALPISLTAAAALLFNRIYDLVTGTEIANLMFLSRDFPGTPISLLYRLPRPLFTLLMWVIQALGPFLLVLLVTRLVGGRRAAQVPENGGEKRVF
;
A
#
# COMPACT_ATOMS: atom_id res chain seq x y z
N MET A 1 -40.37 -46.83 3.17
CA MET A 1 -41.13 -45.89 4.01
C MET A 1 -40.34 -45.72 5.31
N ALA A 2 -39.89 -44.49 5.59
CA ALA A 2 -39.48 -43.91 6.88
C ALA A 2 -38.24 -44.42 7.67
N CYS A 3 -37.49 -43.41 8.13
CA CYS A 3 -36.64 -43.29 9.32
C CYS A 3 -35.18 -43.81 9.36
N ARG A 4 -34.26 -42.85 9.16
CA ARG A 4 -32.99 -42.66 9.89
C ARG A 4 -33.26 -41.75 11.12
N PRO A 5 -32.29 -41.37 12.01
CA PRO A 5 -31.00 -41.97 12.45
C PRO A 5 -30.73 -41.83 13.99
N SER A 6 -29.53 -42.27 14.44
CA SER A 6 -28.57 -41.58 15.36
C SER A 6 -28.08 -42.35 16.59
N ALA A 7 -26.75 -42.55 16.67
CA ALA A 7 -25.85 -42.38 17.83
C ALA A 7 -24.44 -42.87 17.40
N ALA A 8 -23.43 -42.02 17.20
CA ALA A 8 -22.60 -41.31 18.18
C ALA A 8 -21.44 -42.17 18.77
N LEU A 9 -20.22 -41.72 18.45
CA LEU A 9 -18.92 -41.82 19.14
C LEU A 9 -18.33 -43.20 19.48
N PHE A 10 -17.10 -43.44 18.99
CA PHE A 10 -15.93 -43.58 19.88
C PHE A 10 -14.63 -43.23 19.14
N TYR A 11 -13.79 -42.45 19.82
CA TYR A 11 -12.50 -41.91 19.39
C TYR A 11 -11.40 -42.66 20.16
N ARG A 12 -10.38 -43.24 19.50
CA ARG A 12 -9.06 -43.44 20.14
C ARG A 12 -7.91 -43.67 19.16
N LYS A 13 -7.00 -42.68 19.17
CA LYS A 13 -5.51 -42.72 19.10
C LYS A 13 -4.81 -43.52 17.99
N GLY A 14 -4.02 -42.79 17.19
CA GLY A 14 -2.85 -43.30 16.49
C GLY A 14 -1.88 -42.16 16.14
N ILE A 15 -0.70 -42.17 16.77
CA ILE A 15 0.38 -41.20 16.63
C ILE A 15 1.30 -41.57 15.45
N THR A 16 1.92 -40.55 14.86
CA THR A 16 3.10 -40.53 13.94
C THR A 16 2.96 -41.06 12.50
N LYS A 17 3.13 -40.14 11.54
CA LYS A 17 4.21 -40.19 10.53
C LYS A 17 4.33 -38.83 9.82
N HIS A 18 5.56 -38.29 9.82
CA HIS A 18 5.96 -37.16 8.98
C HIS A 18 5.80 -37.53 7.51
N HIS A 19 4.93 -36.81 6.78
CA HIS A 19 4.90 -36.86 5.32
C HIS A 19 5.41 -35.53 4.75
N THR A 20 6.57 -35.64 4.11
CA THR A 20 7.13 -34.66 3.18
C THR A 20 6.16 -34.43 2.02
N TYR A 21 5.55 -33.24 1.95
CA TYR A 21 4.69 -32.89 0.82
C TYR A 21 5.54 -32.36 -0.34
N ARG A 22 5.74 -33.23 -1.34
CA ARG A 22 6.42 -32.91 -2.60
C ARG A 22 5.42 -32.16 -3.49
N HIS A 23 5.64 -30.88 -3.73
CA HIS A 23 4.82 -30.07 -4.65
C HIS A 23 4.82 -30.68 -6.06
N ARG A 24 3.68 -31.22 -6.51
CA ARG A 24 3.36 -31.32 -7.94
C ARG A 24 2.81 -29.96 -8.39
N ARG A 25 3.42 -29.37 -9.42
CA ARG A 25 2.88 -28.20 -10.14
C ARG A 25 1.63 -28.64 -10.89
N GLY A 26 0.53 -27.89 -10.77
CA GLY A 26 -0.58 -27.95 -11.73
C GLY A 26 -1.98 -28.33 -11.23
N SER A 27 -2.25 -28.47 -9.93
CA SER A 27 -3.60 -28.79 -9.44
C SER A 27 -4.29 -27.58 -8.83
N PRO A 28 -5.56 -27.27 -9.17
CA PRO A 28 -6.34 -26.25 -8.46
C PRO A 28 -6.60 -26.68 -7.00
N PRO A 29 -6.69 -25.73 -6.05
CA PRO A 29 -6.94 -26.05 -4.64
C PRO A 29 -8.33 -26.68 -4.46
N PRO A 30 -8.50 -27.63 -3.52
CA PRO A 30 -9.78 -28.28 -3.27
C PRO A 30 -10.80 -27.31 -2.66
N PRO A 31 -12.11 -27.53 -2.89
CA PRO A 31 -13.17 -26.72 -2.29
C PRO A 31 -13.22 -26.94 -0.78
N TRP A 32 -13.31 -25.83 -0.04
CA TRP A 32 -13.28 -25.78 1.41
C TRP A 32 -14.60 -26.26 2.01
N HIS A 33 -14.61 -27.45 2.62
CA HIS A 33 -15.66 -27.87 3.54
C HIS A 33 -15.14 -27.87 4.98
N GLY A 34 -15.87 -27.16 5.86
CA GLY A 34 -15.91 -27.49 7.28
C GLY A 34 -15.44 -26.41 8.26
N VAL A 35 -16.24 -25.36 8.47
CA VAL A 35 -16.57 -24.79 9.79
C VAL A 35 -17.95 -24.13 9.67
N HIS A 36 -18.97 -24.69 10.30
CA HIS A 36 -20.32 -24.10 10.34
C HIS A 36 -20.35 -22.95 11.36
N ILE A 37 -20.44 -21.72 10.86
CA ILE A 37 -20.89 -20.53 11.61
C ILE A 37 -22.31 -20.23 11.07
N PRO A 38 -23.30 -19.83 11.90
CA PRO A 38 -24.70 -19.73 11.49
C PRO A 38 -24.90 -18.93 10.20
N ALA A 39 -25.69 -19.52 9.30
CA ALA A 39 -26.02 -19.01 7.96
C ALA A 39 -26.98 -17.81 7.99
N VAL A 40 -26.70 -16.80 8.81
CA VAL A 40 -27.51 -15.56 8.90
C VAL A 40 -26.83 -14.39 8.18
N PHE A 41 -25.56 -14.51 7.79
CA PHE A 41 -24.79 -13.43 7.14
C PHE A 41 -24.35 -13.72 5.68
N CYS A 42 -24.86 -14.77 5.04
CA CYS A 42 -24.43 -15.16 3.69
C CYS A 42 -25.59 -15.25 2.69
N ALA A 43 -26.40 -14.19 2.60
CA ALA A 43 -27.21 -13.96 1.40
C ALA A 43 -26.40 -13.06 0.44
N PRO A 44 -26.06 -13.50 -0.78
CA PRO A 44 -25.47 -12.60 -1.77
C PRO A 44 -26.50 -11.53 -2.11
N LEU A 45 -26.24 -10.30 -1.65
CA LEU A 45 -27.05 -9.13 -1.98
C LEU A 45 -27.11 -8.99 -3.51
N HIS A 46 -28.34 -9.06 -4.03
CA HIS A 46 -28.73 -8.89 -5.43
C HIS A 46 -27.84 -7.87 -6.15
N GLN A 47 -27.17 -8.28 -7.24
CA GLN A 47 -26.32 -7.36 -8.01
C GLN A 47 -27.22 -6.35 -8.75
N PRO A 48 -27.04 -5.03 -8.55
CA PRO A 48 -27.80 -4.03 -9.29
C PRO A 48 -27.41 -4.06 -10.78
N LYS A 49 -28.37 -4.02 -11.69
CA LYS A 49 -28.12 -3.86 -13.14
C LYS A 49 -27.91 -2.37 -13.48
N GLY A 50 -26.83 -2.03 -14.19
CA GLY A 50 -26.47 -0.65 -14.62
C GLY A 50 -25.06 -0.21 -14.17
N GLU A 51 -24.62 1.03 -14.46
CA GLU A 51 -23.27 1.56 -14.12
C GLU A 51 -22.84 1.38 -12.65
N ARG A 52 -23.81 1.28 -11.73
CA ARG A 52 -23.59 0.90 -10.32
C ARG A 52 -22.96 -0.49 -10.16
N ALA A 53 -23.20 -1.39 -11.12
CA ALA A 53 -22.56 -2.70 -11.21
C ALA A 53 -21.06 -2.60 -11.51
N LEU A 54 -20.63 -1.57 -12.27
CA LEU A 54 -19.25 -1.39 -12.70
C LEU A 54 -18.37 -0.86 -11.55
N PHE A 55 -18.87 0.13 -10.81
CA PHE A 55 -18.08 0.85 -9.81
C PHE A 55 -17.82 0.05 -8.53
N PHE A 56 -18.73 -0.86 -8.17
CA PHE A 56 -18.65 -1.74 -6.99
C PHE A 56 -18.75 -3.23 -7.39
N ALA A 57 -18.24 -3.57 -8.57
CA ALA A 57 -18.17 -4.95 -9.06
C ALA A 57 -17.36 -5.84 -8.13
N LEU A 58 -17.74 -7.11 -8.03
CA LEU A 58 -16.92 -8.09 -7.33
C LEU A 58 -15.59 -8.33 -8.09
N PRO A 59 -14.52 -8.70 -7.38
CA PRO A 59 -13.22 -8.95 -8.03
C PRO A 59 -13.36 -10.01 -9.13
N ASN A 60 -12.72 -9.77 -10.26
CA ASN A 60 -12.67 -10.67 -11.42
C ASN A 60 -14.04 -11.00 -12.08
N THR A 61 -15.14 -10.30 -11.75
CA THR A 61 -16.42 -10.50 -12.45
C THR A 61 -16.54 -9.69 -13.74
N LEU A 62 -15.69 -8.68 -13.90
CA LEU A 62 -15.56 -7.85 -15.09
C LEU A 62 -14.10 -7.87 -15.56
N PRO A 63 -13.83 -7.58 -16.84
CA PRO A 63 -12.46 -7.52 -17.35
C PRO A 63 -11.60 -6.56 -16.52
N PRO A 64 -10.48 -7.04 -15.94
CA PRO A 64 -9.59 -6.20 -15.17
C PRO A 64 -8.91 -5.17 -16.09
N ALA A 65 -8.55 -4.01 -15.54
CA ALA A 65 -7.81 -3.00 -16.28
C ALA A 65 -6.45 -3.54 -16.76
N GLY A 66 -5.79 -4.38 -15.95
CA GLY A 66 -4.48 -4.95 -16.24
C GLY A 66 -3.33 -3.95 -16.09
N LEU A 67 -2.11 -4.47 -16.00
CA LEU A 67 -0.88 -3.68 -15.98
C LEU A 67 -0.48 -3.30 -17.41
N PHE A 68 0.02 -2.09 -17.59
CA PHE A 68 0.54 -1.56 -18.88
C PHE A 68 -0.45 -1.59 -20.06
N THR A 69 -1.75 -1.55 -19.78
CA THR A 69 -2.80 -1.42 -20.81
C THR A 69 -3.11 0.04 -21.11
N ALA A 70 -3.91 0.30 -22.15
CA ALA A 70 -4.43 1.64 -22.44
C ALA A 70 -5.22 2.24 -21.26
N ALA A 71 -5.96 1.39 -20.53
CA ALA A 71 -6.71 1.79 -19.35
C ALA A 71 -5.77 2.22 -18.20
N HIS A 72 -4.69 1.48 -17.97
CA HIS A 72 -3.62 1.90 -17.05
C HIS A 72 -3.02 3.25 -17.49
N GLY A 73 -2.66 3.38 -18.78
CA GLY A 73 -2.10 4.61 -19.34
C GLY A 73 -3.01 5.82 -19.15
N LEU A 74 -4.32 5.66 -19.35
CA LEU A 74 -5.32 6.71 -19.13
C LEU A 74 -5.38 7.14 -17.65
N LEU A 75 -5.47 6.18 -16.71
CA LEU A 75 -5.48 6.49 -15.28
C LEU A 75 -4.20 7.21 -14.84
N LEU A 76 -3.05 6.77 -15.35
CA LEU A 76 -1.76 7.40 -15.07
C LEU A 76 -1.72 8.82 -15.64
N LEU A 77 -2.15 9.03 -16.88
CA LEU A 77 -2.22 10.36 -17.51
C LEU A 77 -3.09 11.32 -16.70
N LEU A 78 -4.31 10.90 -16.32
CA LEU A 78 -5.21 11.71 -15.52
C LEU A 78 -4.58 12.06 -14.17
N THR A 79 -3.93 11.10 -13.51
CA THR A 79 -3.26 11.33 -12.23
C THR A 79 -2.11 12.32 -12.36
N VAL A 80 -1.29 12.21 -13.42
CA VAL A 80 -0.19 13.16 -13.69
C VAL A 80 -0.75 14.56 -13.97
N LEU A 81 -1.81 14.68 -14.78
CA LEU A 81 -2.44 15.98 -15.05
C LEU A 81 -2.99 16.62 -13.77
N SER A 82 -3.70 15.85 -12.94
CA SER A 82 -4.19 16.31 -11.64
C SER A 82 -3.05 16.71 -10.69
N LEU A 83 -1.95 15.96 -10.68
CA LEU A 83 -0.77 16.29 -9.89
C LEU A 83 -0.10 17.58 -10.34
N VAL A 84 0.12 17.76 -11.64
CA VAL A 84 0.69 18.99 -12.20
C VAL A 84 -0.20 20.18 -11.90
N LEU A 85 -1.51 20.05 -12.08
CA LEU A 85 -2.47 21.09 -11.74
C LEU A 85 -2.42 21.43 -10.24
N GLY A 86 -2.48 20.42 -9.38
CA GLY A 86 -2.41 20.58 -7.92
C GLY A 86 -1.14 21.32 -7.50
N LEU A 87 0.03 20.89 -7.98
CA LEU A 87 1.32 21.54 -7.67
C LEU A 87 1.37 22.98 -8.19
N ARG A 88 0.84 23.26 -9.38
CA ARG A 88 0.77 24.64 -9.91
C ARG A 88 -0.11 25.54 -9.08
N LEU A 89 -1.26 25.04 -8.63
CA LEU A 89 -2.20 25.79 -7.81
C LEU A 89 -1.66 26.08 -6.41
N THR A 90 -0.85 25.18 -5.85
CA THR A 90 -0.35 25.31 -4.48
C THR A 90 1.08 25.83 -4.35
N ARG A 91 1.80 26.06 -5.46
CA ARG A 91 3.22 26.52 -5.46
C ARG A 91 3.52 27.79 -4.67
N HIS A 92 2.51 28.61 -4.43
CA HIS A 92 2.60 29.91 -3.73
C HIS A 92 1.83 29.91 -2.42
N PHE A 93 1.35 28.75 -1.97
CA PHE A 93 0.63 28.67 -0.71
C PHE A 93 1.62 28.79 0.45
N GLY A 94 1.30 29.65 1.42
CA GLY A 94 2.03 29.66 2.69
C GLY A 94 1.88 28.32 3.43
N GLU A 95 2.83 28.02 4.32
CA GLU A 95 2.92 26.74 5.05
C GLU A 95 1.59 26.31 5.66
N GLN A 96 0.91 27.21 6.39
CA GLN A 96 -0.35 26.88 7.06
C GLN A 96 -1.45 26.45 6.09
N ARG A 97 -1.53 27.11 4.93
CA ARG A 97 -2.52 26.80 3.90
C ARG A 97 -2.22 25.45 3.25
N LEU A 98 -0.94 25.18 2.96
CA LEU A 98 -0.52 23.91 2.36
C LEU A 98 -0.72 22.73 3.33
N ARG A 99 -0.41 22.91 4.63
CA ARG A 99 -0.68 21.90 5.66
C ARG A 99 -2.17 21.61 5.84
N ARG A 100 -3.03 22.62 5.69
CA ARG A 100 -4.49 22.42 5.66
C ARG A 100 -4.93 21.58 4.47
N VAL A 101 -4.34 21.80 3.29
CA VAL A 101 -4.58 20.95 2.11
C VAL A 101 -4.15 19.51 2.39
N PHE A 102 -2.98 19.28 2.99
CA PHE A 102 -2.53 17.93 3.34
C PHE A 102 -3.49 17.26 4.33
N LEU A 103 -3.96 17.98 5.35
CA LEU A 103 -4.91 17.45 6.31
C LEU A 103 -6.24 17.08 5.66
N MET A 104 -6.80 17.96 4.82
CA MET A 104 -8.03 17.69 4.07
C MET A 104 -7.90 16.46 3.18
N LEU A 105 -6.78 16.36 2.43
CA LEU A 105 -6.50 15.23 1.57
C LEU A 105 -6.35 13.94 2.37
N THR A 106 -5.67 13.99 3.52
CA THR A 106 -5.49 12.84 4.40
C THR A 106 -6.81 12.36 4.99
N VAL A 107 -7.67 13.28 5.44
CA VAL A 107 -9.02 12.94 5.95
C VAL A 107 -9.86 12.30 4.85
N LEU A 108 -9.84 12.84 3.63
CA LEU A 108 -10.51 12.22 2.49
C LEU A 108 -10.00 10.79 2.25
N LEU A 109 -8.67 10.58 2.25
CA LEU A 109 -8.07 9.27 2.04
C LEU A 109 -8.39 8.28 3.17
N LEU A 110 -8.51 8.74 4.42
CA LEU A 110 -8.96 7.91 5.55
C LEU A 110 -10.40 7.46 5.38
N LEU A 111 -11.29 8.34 4.93
CA LEU A 111 -12.68 7.99 4.65
C LEU A 111 -12.78 6.97 3.51
N LEU A 112 -12.00 7.15 2.45
CA LEU A 112 -11.97 6.22 1.32
C LEU A 112 -11.30 4.89 1.68
N GLU A 113 -10.26 4.88 2.50
CA GLU A 113 -9.64 3.65 3.03
C GLU A 113 -10.67 2.88 3.87
N THR A 114 -11.43 3.58 4.72
CA THR A 114 -12.54 2.98 5.47
C THR A 114 -13.57 2.37 4.51
N GLY A 115 -13.93 3.09 3.44
CA GLY A 115 -14.79 2.58 2.38
C GLY A 115 -14.24 1.30 1.71
N LYS A 116 -12.93 1.25 1.43
CA LYS A 116 -12.24 0.06 0.88
C LYS A 116 -12.35 -1.13 1.82
N ILE A 117 -12.07 -0.92 3.11
CA ILE A 117 -12.15 -1.96 4.14
C ILE A 117 -13.60 -2.48 4.26
N LEU A 118 -14.58 -1.58 4.33
CA LEU A 118 -15.99 -1.96 4.38
C LEU A 118 -16.43 -2.73 3.12
N PHE A 119 -15.97 -2.33 1.94
CA PHE A 119 -16.23 -3.06 0.71
C PHE A 119 -15.65 -4.48 0.75
N ALA A 120 -14.39 -4.63 1.16
CA ALA A 120 -13.74 -5.94 1.28
C ALA A 120 -14.46 -6.87 2.28
N LEU A 121 -14.87 -6.34 3.43
CA LEU A 121 -15.52 -7.13 4.48
C LEU A 121 -17.00 -7.42 4.18
N LEU A 122 -17.77 -6.43 3.73
CA LEU A 122 -19.23 -6.55 3.61
C LEU A 122 -19.71 -7.02 2.24
N ARG A 123 -18.96 -6.71 1.16
CA ARG A 123 -19.36 -7.07 -0.21
C ARG A 123 -18.60 -8.27 -0.73
N VAL A 124 -17.28 -8.29 -0.53
CA VAL A 124 -16.45 -9.43 -0.97
C VAL A 124 -16.53 -10.58 0.06
N GLY A 125 -16.66 -10.26 1.35
CA GLY A 125 -16.66 -11.29 2.41
C GLY A 125 -15.31 -11.98 2.55
N THR A 126 -14.23 -11.27 2.22
CA THR A 126 -12.89 -11.85 2.14
C THR A 126 -12.37 -12.23 3.53
N ARG A 127 -11.70 -13.38 3.60
CA ARG A 127 -10.91 -13.76 4.78
C ARG A 127 -9.45 -13.38 4.65
N ASN A 128 -9.04 -12.89 3.48
CA ASN A 128 -7.66 -12.54 3.17
C ASN A 128 -7.30 -11.18 3.81
N PRO A 129 -6.45 -11.12 4.85
CA PRO A 129 -6.14 -9.88 5.55
C PRO A 129 -5.44 -8.84 4.65
N ASN A 130 -4.82 -9.28 3.56
CA ASN A 130 -4.17 -8.41 2.58
C ASN A 130 -5.14 -7.41 1.92
N GLU A 131 -6.43 -7.70 1.93
CA GLU A 131 -7.45 -6.88 1.26
C GLU A 131 -8.06 -5.80 2.16
N PHE A 132 -7.95 -5.93 3.50
CA PHE A 132 -8.65 -5.06 4.44
C PHE A 132 -7.83 -4.58 5.64
N VAL A 133 -6.65 -5.15 5.92
CA VAL A 133 -5.80 -4.69 7.02
C VAL A 133 -4.88 -3.57 6.51
N PRO A 134 -4.97 -2.33 7.03
CA PRO A 134 -4.22 -1.18 6.53
C PRO A 134 -2.78 -1.12 7.09
N LEU A 135 -2.07 -2.25 7.01
CA LEU A 135 -0.66 -2.39 7.45
C LEU A 135 0.25 -2.58 6.23
N TYR A 136 0.06 -1.76 5.21
CA TYR A 136 0.94 -1.68 4.06
C TYR A 136 1.79 -0.42 4.10
N PHE A 137 2.88 -0.42 3.33
CA PHE A 137 3.77 0.71 3.20
C PHE A 137 3.02 2.02 2.86
N CYS A 138 2.06 1.95 1.92
CA CYS A 138 1.27 3.11 1.50
C CYS A 138 0.32 3.63 2.59
N SER A 139 -0.13 2.75 3.50
CA SER A 139 -1.00 3.12 4.63
C SER A 139 -0.30 4.02 5.64
N ILE A 140 1.03 3.97 5.73
CA ILE A 140 1.84 4.88 6.58
C ILE A 140 1.60 6.34 6.18
N THR A 141 1.31 6.61 4.90
CA THR A 141 0.96 7.95 4.39
C THR A 141 -0.23 8.56 5.14
N LEU A 142 -1.21 7.75 5.55
CA LEU A 142 -2.40 8.27 6.25
C LEU A 142 -2.00 8.84 7.61
N ALA A 143 -1.14 8.14 8.36
CA ALA A 143 -0.60 8.66 9.62
C ALA A 143 0.36 9.83 9.39
N ALA A 144 1.27 9.72 8.43
CA ALA A 144 2.24 10.76 8.10
C ALA A 144 1.57 12.06 7.62
N GLY A 145 0.46 11.96 6.88
CA GLY A 145 -0.37 13.07 6.45
C GLY A 145 -1.01 13.82 7.62
N LEU A 146 -1.53 13.09 8.62
CA LEU A 146 -2.03 13.68 9.86
C LEU A 146 -0.91 14.37 10.65
N PHE A 147 0.26 13.72 10.75
CA PHE A 147 1.42 14.27 11.44
C PHE A 147 1.95 15.54 10.76
N SER A 148 2.05 15.54 9.44
CA SER A 148 2.48 16.69 8.64
C SER A 148 1.46 17.84 8.69
N GLY A 149 0.17 17.53 8.53
CA GLY A 149 -0.91 18.51 8.44
C GLY A 149 -1.32 19.13 9.79
N ALA A 150 -1.41 18.32 10.84
CA ALA A 150 -1.91 18.74 12.16
C ALA A 150 -0.87 18.66 13.29
N GLY A 151 0.18 17.86 13.12
CA GLY A 151 1.22 17.66 14.14
C GLY A 151 2.10 18.90 14.36
N ARG A 152 2.96 18.81 15.39
CA ARG A 152 3.92 19.85 15.79
C ARG A 152 5.29 19.20 16.12
N GLY A 153 6.35 20.01 16.12
CA GLY A 153 7.70 19.58 16.52
C GLY A 153 8.17 18.30 15.81
N ARG A 154 8.63 17.31 16.59
CA ARG A 154 9.16 16.05 16.06
C ARG A 154 8.12 15.18 15.33
N LEU A 155 6.84 15.26 15.72
CA LEU A 155 5.79 14.51 15.02
C LEU A 155 5.59 15.03 13.62
N ARG A 156 5.48 16.36 13.47
CA ARG A 156 5.41 17.01 12.16
C ARG A 156 6.62 16.68 11.30
N LEU A 157 7.82 16.78 11.87
CA LEU A 157 9.05 16.44 11.17
C LEU A 157 9.04 14.98 10.68
N CYS A 158 8.61 14.03 11.51
CA CYS A 158 8.47 12.62 11.12
C CYS A 158 7.52 12.43 9.93
N GLY A 159 6.35 13.09 9.97
CA GLY A 159 5.39 13.09 8.86
C GLY A 159 5.97 13.70 7.59
N ASP A 160 6.59 14.89 7.70
CA ASP A 160 7.21 15.59 6.57
C ASP A 160 8.32 14.74 5.93
N ILE A 161 9.20 14.11 6.73
CA ILE A 161 10.25 13.22 6.24
C ILE A 161 9.66 12.04 5.48
N PHE A 162 8.67 11.34 6.05
CA PHE A 162 8.08 10.17 5.40
C PHE A 162 7.41 10.57 4.08
N LEU A 163 6.56 11.61 4.08
CA LEU A 163 5.86 12.06 2.86
C LEU A 163 6.85 12.50 1.78
N ALA A 164 7.90 13.23 2.16
CA ALA A 164 8.93 13.72 1.24
C ALA A 164 9.86 12.62 0.70
N THR A 165 9.86 11.43 1.30
CA THR A 165 10.73 10.32 0.92
C THR A 165 9.97 9.03 0.64
N GLY A 166 9.64 8.27 1.68
CA GLY A 166 8.87 7.02 1.61
C GLY A 166 7.58 7.17 0.80
N GLY A 167 6.73 8.12 1.18
CA GLY A 167 5.49 8.44 0.48
C GLY A 167 5.73 8.77 -0.99
N LEU A 168 6.64 9.70 -1.28
CA LEU A 168 6.98 10.09 -2.65
C LEU A 168 7.39 8.89 -3.53
N VAL A 169 8.39 8.12 -3.10
CA VAL A 169 8.92 6.99 -3.88
C VAL A 169 7.90 5.86 -3.99
N GLY A 170 7.25 5.51 -2.87
CA GLY A 170 6.22 4.48 -2.85
C GLY A 170 5.05 4.82 -3.77
N GLY A 171 4.60 6.08 -3.76
CA GLY A 171 3.55 6.57 -4.65
C GLY A 171 3.93 6.43 -6.13
N ILE A 172 5.15 6.83 -6.50
CA ILE A 172 5.65 6.70 -7.88
C ILE A 172 5.69 5.22 -8.30
N VAL A 173 6.29 4.35 -7.49
CA VAL A 173 6.44 2.92 -7.83
C VAL A 173 5.08 2.26 -8.05
N PHE A 174 4.10 2.54 -7.18
CA PHE A 174 2.76 1.97 -7.32
C PHE A 174 1.95 2.57 -8.47
N LEU A 175 2.16 3.83 -8.84
CA LEU A 175 1.56 4.40 -10.04
C LEU A 175 2.12 3.75 -11.31
N LEU A 176 3.38 3.33 -11.31
CA LEU A 176 3.99 2.63 -12.44
C LEU A 176 3.61 1.14 -12.48
N ILE A 177 3.48 0.50 -11.31
CA ILE A 177 3.19 -0.94 -11.18
C ILE A 177 2.07 -1.17 -10.15
N PRO A 178 0.81 -0.87 -10.48
CA PRO A 178 -0.34 -1.01 -9.58
C PRO A 178 -0.82 -2.49 -9.47
N ALA A 179 0.08 -3.38 -9.06
CA ALA A 179 -0.11 -4.83 -9.10
C ALA A 179 -1.13 -5.39 -8.08
N THR A 180 -1.62 -4.58 -7.15
CA THR A 180 -2.61 -5.00 -6.14
C THR A 180 -4.06 -4.67 -6.49
N SER A 181 -4.31 -3.81 -7.49
CA SER A 181 -5.66 -3.33 -7.84
C SER A 181 -6.03 -3.62 -9.29
N LEU A 182 -5.27 -3.10 -10.25
CA LEU A 182 -5.61 -3.23 -11.68
C LEU A 182 -5.69 -4.66 -12.21
N PRO A 183 -4.97 -5.67 -11.67
CA PRO A 183 -5.14 -7.05 -12.11
C PRO A 183 -6.50 -7.68 -11.75
N HIS A 184 -7.25 -7.09 -10.81
CA HIS A 184 -8.47 -7.69 -10.27
C HIS A 184 -9.73 -6.87 -10.56
N TYR A 185 -9.58 -5.59 -10.88
CA TYR A 185 -10.69 -4.64 -11.02
C TYR A 185 -10.61 -3.85 -12.33
N PRO A 186 -11.77 -3.48 -12.93
CA PRO A 186 -11.83 -2.55 -14.04
C PRO A 186 -11.21 -1.18 -13.70
N ALA A 187 -10.90 -0.37 -14.71
CA ALA A 187 -10.31 0.95 -14.49
C ALA A 187 -11.25 1.90 -13.73
N TRP A 188 -12.53 1.92 -14.13
CA TRP A 188 -13.59 2.69 -13.48
C TRP A 188 -14.26 1.92 -12.34
N HIS A 189 -13.43 1.42 -11.43
CA HIS A 189 -13.85 0.74 -10.20
C HIS A 189 -13.36 1.51 -8.98
N PHE A 190 -14.12 1.47 -7.88
CA PHE A 190 -13.80 2.16 -6.64
C PHE A 190 -12.37 1.88 -6.15
N LEU A 191 -11.95 0.60 -6.10
CA LEU A 191 -10.59 0.22 -5.66
C LEU A 191 -9.49 0.72 -6.60
N SER A 192 -9.73 0.71 -7.92
CA SER A 192 -8.77 1.22 -8.90
C SER A 192 -8.60 2.73 -8.74
N LEU A 193 -9.70 3.47 -8.64
CA LEU A 193 -9.67 4.93 -8.50
C LEU A 193 -9.12 5.37 -7.14
N TYR A 194 -9.53 4.69 -6.07
CA TYR A 194 -8.96 4.90 -4.74
C TYR A 194 -7.45 4.68 -4.76
N SER A 195 -6.97 3.59 -5.39
CA SER A 195 -5.54 3.33 -5.52
C SER A 195 -4.83 4.48 -6.22
N PHE A 196 -5.29 4.93 -7.39
CA PHE A 196 -4.63 6.04 -8.10
C PHE A 196 -4.69 7.35 -7.32
N LEU A 197 -5.80 7.63 -6.62
CA LEU A 197 -5.93 8.82 -5.78
C LEU A 197 -4.96 8.79 -4.59
N LEU A 198 -4.86 7.67 -3.86
CA LEU A 198 -3.95 7.51 -2.73
C LEU A 198 -2.50 7.72 -3.17
N HIS A 199 -2.07 7.04 -4.24
CA HIS A 199 -0.68 7.09 -4.68
C HIS A 199 -0.37 8.43 -5.37
N GLY A 200 -1.32 9.02 -6.10
CA GLY A 200 -1.20 10.40 -6.60
C GLY A 200 -1.06 11.42 -5.47
N ALA A 201 -1.84 11.28 -4.40
CA ALA A 201 -1.74 12.12 -3.21
C ALA A 201 -0.39 11.97 -2.50
N MET A 202 0.15 10.76 -2.41
CA MET A 202 1.50 10.50 -1.88
C MET A 202 2.56 11.30 -2.65
N VAL A 203 2.54 11.23 -3.99
CA VAL A 203 3.49 11.98 -4.83
C VAL A 203 3.26 13.49 -4.71
N TYR A 204 2.00 13.94 -4.73
CA TYR A 204 1.66 15.36 -4.58
C TYR A 204 2.17 15.94 -3.26
N MET A 205 1.90 15.30 -2.12
CA MET A 205 2.34 15.79 -0.81
C MET A 205 3.86 15.80 -0.70
N GLY A 206 4.52 14.72 -1.16
CA GLY A 206 5.97 14.61 -1.15
C GLY A 206 6.65 15.69 -2.00
N LEU A 207 6.19 15.91 -3.24
CA LEU A 207 6.70 16.98 -4.10
C LEU A 207 6.39 18.37 -3.55
N SER A 208 5.19 18.57 -3.00
CA SER A 208 4.78 19.86 -2.43
C SER A 208 5.69 20.29 -1.27
N LEU A 209 6.12 19.35 -0.42
CA LEU A 209 7.07 19.63 0.67
C LEU A 209 8.42 20.14 0.15
N HIS A 210 8.96 19.50 -0.90
CA HIS A 210 10.23 19.91 -1.51
C HIS A 210 10.09 21.23 -2.28
N LEU A 211 9.04 21.38 -3.09
CA LEU A 211 8.87 22.52 -3.99
C LEU A 211 8.50 23.82 -3.25
N ASN A 212 7.76 23.72 -2.14
CA ASN A 212 7.43 24.88 -1.30
C ASN A 212 8.46 25.13 -0.19
N GLY A 213 9.57 24.38 -0.17
CA GLY A 213 10.64 24.56 0.82
C GLY A 213 10.24 24.22 2.27
N LEU A 214 9.17 23.45 2.48
CA LEU A 214 8.72 23.06 3.83
C LEU A 214 9.58 21.96 4.45
N TYR A 215 10.26 21.18 3.63
CA TYR A 215 11.23 20.19 4.08
C TYR A 215 12.42 20.13 3.14
N ARG A 216 13.62 20.01 3.73
CA ARG A 216 14.87 19.76 3.00
C ARG A 216 15.49 18.50 3.58
N ILE A 217 15.85 17.58 2.69
CA ILE A 217 16.44 16.31 3.10
C ILE A 217 17.84 16.49 3.69
N ARG A 218 18.10 15.84 4.82
CA ARG A 218 19.40 15.87 5.52
C ARG A 218 19.76 14.48 6.01
N ARG A 219 21.05 14.12 6.07
CA ARG A 219 21.48 12.74 6.38
C ARG A 219 21.02 12.28 7.76
N GLU A 220 20.93 13.21 8.69
CA GLU A 220 20.59 12.99 10.10
C GLU A 220 19.13 12.54 10.26
N ASP A 221 18.29 12.78 9.25
CA ASP A 221 16.88 12.40 9.25
C ASP A 221 16.67 10.90 8.92
N LEU A 222 17.71 10.15 8.53
CA LEU A 222 17.60 8.75 8.10
C LEU A 222 16.93 7.85 9.14
N ALA A 223 17.33 7.97 10.41
CA ALA A 223 16.76 7.18 11.49
C ALA A 223 15.28 7.49 11.70
N LEU A 224 14.91 8.78 11.61
CA LEU A 224 13.52 9.22 11.74
C LEU A 224 12.66 8.84 10.53
N ALA A 225 13.26 8.72 9.34
CA ALA A 225 12.62 8.19 8.13
C ALA A 225 12.35 6.69 8.24
N ALA A 226 13.33 5.92 8.74
CA ALA A 226 13.25 4.47 8.86
C ALA A 226 12.31 4.01 9.98
N LEU A 227 12.14 4.82 11.03
CA LEU A 227 11.34 4.50 12.22
C LEU A 227 9.89 4.11 11.89
N PRO A 228 9.04 4.95 11.24
CA PRO A 228 7.66 4.59 10.97
C PRO A 228 7.54 3.32 10.12
N ILE A 229 8.43 3.15 9.14
CA ILE A 229 8.46 1.97 8.26
C ILE A 229 8.81 0.71 9.06
N SER A 230 9.79 0.81 9.96
CA SER A 230 10.22 -0.31 10.81
C SER A 230 9.16 -0.71 11.82
N LEU A 231 8.46 0.27 12.42
CA LEU A 231 7.34 -0.01 13.33
C LEU A 231 6.19 -0.71 12.61
N THR A 232 5.80 -0.22 11.43
CA THR A 232 4.75 -0.88 10.63
C THR A 232 5.20 -2.27 10.14
N ALA A 233 6.46 -2.44 9.76
CA ALA A 233 7.01 -3.74 9.35
C ALA A 233 7.00 -4.75 10.49
N ALA A 234 7.38 -4.34 11.70
CA ALA A 234 7.31 -5.18 12.89
C ALA A 234 5.86 -5.59 13.20
N ALA A 235 4.93 -4.65 13.15
CA ALA A 235 3.50 -4.92 13.35
C ALA A 235 2.93 -5.87 12.28
N ALA A 236 3.28 -5.65 11.01
CA ALA A 236 2.88 -6.49 9.89
C ALA A 236 3.42 -7.93 10.02
N LEU A 237 4.69 -8.08 10.40
CA LEU A 237 5.29 -9.40 10.63
C LEU A 237 4.64 -10.13 11.80
N LEU A 238 4.38 -9.43 12.90
CA LEU A 238 3.68 -10.00 14.04
C LEU A 238 2.28 -10.46 13.64
N PHE A 239 1.53 -9.61 12.94
CA PHE A 239 0.20 -9.94 12.44
C PHE A 239 0.24 -11.16 11.51
N ASN A 240 1.13 -11.17 10.51
CA ASN A 240 1.24 -12.29 9.56
C ASN A 240 1.47 -13.62 10.31
N ARG A 241 2.36 -13.63 11.32
CA ARG A 241 2.66 -14.83 12.12
C ARG A 241 1.48 -15.28 12.98
N ILE A 242 0.82 -14.34 13.68
CA ILE A 242 -0.35 -14.65 14.51
C ILE A 242 -1.49 -15.19 13.65
N TYR A 243 -1.74 -14.56 12.50
CA TYR A 243 -2.78 -14.99 11.57
C TYR A 243 -2.52 -16.41 11.08
N ASP A 244 -1.30 -16.70 10.65
CA ASP A 244 -0.91 -18.04 10.20
C ASP A 244 -1.08 -19.08 11.32
N LEU A 245 -0.69 -18.75 12.56
CA LEU A 245 -0.83 -19.64 13.72
C LEU A 245 -2.29 -19.93 14.08
N VAL A 246 -3.14 -18.90 14.11
CA VAL A 246 -4.54 -19.01 14.53
C VAL A 246 -5.40 -19.70 13.48
N THR A 247 -5.16 -19.40 12.19
CA THR A 247 -5.99 -19.91 11.09
C THR A 247 -5.45 -21.20 10.49
N GLY A 248 -4.16 -21.51 10.68
CA GLY A 248 -3.47 -22.59 9.96
C GLY A 248 -3.32 -22.32 8.46
N THR A 249 -3.53 -21.09 8.00
CA THR A 249 -3.44 -20.71 6.59
C THR A 249 -2.26 -19.80 6.33
N GLU A 250 -1.53 -20.05 5.23
CA GLU A 250 -0.36 -19.26 4.84
C GLU A 250 -0.71 -18.18 3.81
N ILE A 251 -1.65 -17.27 4.15
CA ILE A 251 -2.14 -16.25 3.19
C ILE A 251 -1.75 -14.81 3.55
N ALA A 252 -1.47 -14.49 4.82
CA ALA A 252 -1.18 -13.12 5.23
C ALA A 252 0.22 -12.67 4.72
N ASN A 253 0.30 -11.56 4.01
CA ASN A 253 1.57 -11.04 3.48
C ASN A 253 1.62 -9.50 3.54
N LEU A 254 1.29 -8.95 4.70
CA LEU A 254 1.36 -7.51 4.94
C LEU A 254 2.80 -7.01 4.75
N MET A 255 2.94 -5.83 4.12
CA MET A 255 4.21 -5.24 3.67
C MET A 255 5.10 -6.15 2.80
N PHE A 256 4.56 -7.25 2.27
CA PHE A 256 5.28 -8.23 1.46
C PHE A 256 6.51 -8.84 2.17
N LEU A 257 6.44 -8.99 3.49
CA LEU A 257 7.59 -9.42 4.31
C LEU A 257 7.70 -10.93 4.51
N SER A 258 6.62 -11.68 4.28
CA SER A 258 6.56 -13.11 4.61
C SER A 258 6.59 -14.03 3.38
N ARG A 259 6.07 -13.56 2.24
CA ARG A 259 5.77 -14.38 1.07
C ARG A 259 6.06 -13.64 -0.23
N ASP A 260 6.17 -14.40 -1.32
CA ASP A 260 6.32 -13.86 -2.66
C ASP A 260 5.12 -13.02 -3.07
N PHE A 261 5.34 -12.15 -4.05
CA PHE A 261 4.30 -11.45 -4.78
C PHE A 261 4.59 -11.57 -6.29
N PRO A 262 4.05 -12.62 -6.94
CA PRO A 262 4.41 -12.99 -8.32
C PRO A 262 4.21 -11.86 -9.32
N GLY A 263 5.07 -11.83 -10.35
CA GLY A 263 5.02 -10.80 -11.39
C GLY A 263 5.61 -9.45 -10.97
N THR A 264 6.27 -9.40 -9.82
CA THR A 264 6.98 -8.20 -9.34
C THR A 264 8.46 -8.50 -9.05
N PRO A 265 9.32 -7.48 -8.90
CA PRO A 265 10.71 -7.68 -8.51
C PRO A 265 10.92 -8.43 -7.19
N ILE A 266 9.88 -8.52 -6.34
CA ILE A 266 9.90 -9.26 -5.06
C ILE A 266 10.23 -10.73 -5.29
N SER A 267 9.79 -11.32 -6.41
CA SER A 267 10.06 -12.73 -6.74
C SER A 267 11.55 -13.04 -6.95
N LEU A 268 12.37 -12.04 -7.26
CA LEU A 268 13.83 -12.21 -7.31
C LEU A 268 14.40 -12.39 -5.91
N LEU A 269 13.92 -11.60 -4.95
CA LEU A 269 14.34 -11.67 -3.55
C LEU A 269 13.80 -12.91 -2.85
N TYR A 270 12.62 -13.39 -3.22
CA TYR A 270 12.01 -14.56 -2.59
C TYR A 270 12.74 -15.88 -2.89
N ARG A 271 13.71 -15.87 -3.82
CA ARG A 271 14.63 -17.01 -4.03
C ARG A 271 15.61 -17.23 -2.88
N LEU A 272 15.76 -16.24 -2.00
CA LEU A 272 16.62 -16.30 -0.82
C LEU A 272 15.94 -17.06 0.32
N PRO A 273 16.71 -17.57 1.31
CA PRO A 273 16.14 -18.14 2.52
C PRO A 273 15.19 -17.16 3.21
N ARG A 274 14.05 -17.65 3.74
CA ARG A 274 12.97 -16.82 4.31
C ARG A 274 13.45 -15.73 5.27
N PRO A 275 14.35 -15.98 6.25
CA PRO A 275 14.83 -14.92 7.15
C PRO A 275 15.58 -13.81 6.41
N LEU A 276 16.40 -14.17 5.41
CA LEU A 276 17.15 -13.22 4.60
C LEU A 276 16.23 -12.42 3.68
N PHE A 277 15.23 -13.07 3.08
CA PHE A 277 14.18 -12.38 2.32
C PHE A 277 13.48 -11.31 3.16
N THR A 278 12.98 -11.67 4.35
CA THR A 278 12.30 -10.73 5.25
C THR A 278 13.21 -9.57 5.65
N LEU A 279 14.47 -9.86 6.01
CA LEU A 279 15.46 -8.85 6.39
C LEU A 279 15.71 -7.86 5.25
N LEU A 280 15.97 -8.35 4.04
CA LEU A 280 16.23 -7.50 2.88
C LEU A 280 15.00 -6.69 2.47
N MET A 281 13.81 -7.28 2.49
CA MET A 281 12.57 -6.56 2.21
C MET A 281 12.35 -5.41 3.19
N TRP A 282 12.63 -5.61 4.48
CA TRP A 282 12.56 -4.54 5.46
C TRP A 282 13.63 -3.46 5.22
N VAL A 283 14.90 -3.84 5.01
CA VAL A 283 15.99 -2.88 4.77
C VAL A 283 15.74 -2.03 3.52
N ILE A 284 15.31 -2.65 2.42
CA ILE A 284 14.98 -1.96 1.16
C ILE A 284 13.83 -0.97 1.39
N GLN A 285 12.76 -1.38 2.08
CA GLN A 285 11.64 -0.48 2.37
C GLN A 285 12.01 0.65 3.33
N ALA A 286 12.79 0.37 4.37
CA ALA A 286 13.14 1.33 5.41
C ALA A 286 14.18 2.36 4.97
N LEU A 287 15.13 1.97 4.13
CA LEU A 287 16.26 2.84 3.73
C LEU A 287 16.17 3.30 2.27
N GLY A 288 15.70 2.44 1.36
CA GLY A 288 15.73 2.67 -0.09
C GLY A 288 15.09 4.00 -0.52
N PRO A 289 13.84 4.30 -0.13
CA PRO A 289 13.18 5.55 -0.50
C PRO A 289 13.94 6.81 -0.07
N PHE A 290 14.45 6.83 1.16
CA PHE A 290 15.18 7.97 1.70
C PHE A 290 16.51 8.16 0.96
N LEU A 291 17.28 7.09 0.79
CA LEU A 291 18.56 7.13 0.09
C LEU A 291 18.40 7.56 -1.38
N LEU A 292 17.34 7.11 -2.04
CA LEU A 292 17.02 7.50 -3.42
C LEU A 292 16.76 9.02 -3.52
N VAL A 293 15.90 9.57 -2.68
CA VAL A 293 15.62 11.01 -2.69
C VAL A 293 16.87 11.82 -2.31
N LEU A 294 17.66 11.34 -1.36
CA LEU A 294 18.92 11.97 -0.97
C LEU A 294 19.94 12.00 -2.13
N LEU A 295 20.02 10.92 -2.90
CA LEU A 295 20.88 10.85 -4.08
C LEU A 295 20.40 11.82 -5.16
N VAL A 296 19.11 11.79 -5.51
CA VAL A 296 18.54 12.66 -6.54
C VAL A 296 18.72 14.14 -6.20
N THR A 297 18.42 14.53 -4.96
CA THR A 297 18.58 15.92 -4.51
C THR A 297 20.04 16.40 -4.57
N ARG A 298 21.02 15.54 -4.28
CA ARG A 298 22.44 15.87 -4.44
C ARG A 298 22.86 16.01 -5.90
N LEU A 299 22.40 15.12 -6.78
CA LEU A 299 22.72 15.18 -8.20
C LEU A 299 22.14 16.45 -8.84
N VAL A 300 20.92 16.84 -8.46
CA VAL A 300 20.29 18.07 -8.94
C VAL A 300 20.95 19.32 -8.31
N GLY A 301 21.23 19.28 -7.01
CA GLY A 301 21.88 20.39 -6.30
C GLY A 301 23.31 20.66 -6.78
N GLY A 302 24.10 19.60 -7.01
CA GLY A 302 25.47 19.72 -7.55
C GLY A 302 25.50 20.30 -8.96
N ARG A 303 24.50 19.97 -9.80
CA ARG A 303 24.35 20.58 -11.14
C ARG A 303 24.01 22.06 -11.09
N ARG A 304 23.17 22.50 -10.14
CA ARG A 304 22.85 23.93 -9.96
C ARG A 304 24.08 24.72 -9.48
N ALA A 305 24.88 24.16 -8.58
CA ALA A 305 26.13 24.79 -8.13
C ALA A 305 27.17 24.88 -9.26
N ALA A 306 27.27 23.87 -10.13
CA ALA A 306 28.17 23.88 -11.29
C ALA A 306 27.74 24.81 -12.44
N GLN A 307 26.48 25.28 -12.43
CA GLN A 307 25.92 26.20 -13.44
C GLN A 307 25.94 27.66 -13.00
N VAL A 308 26.33 27.97 -11.77
CA VAL A 308 26.57 29.34 -11.32
C VAL A 308 28.04 29.65 -11.64
N PRO A 309 28.35 30.54 -12.60
CA PRO A 309 29.72 30.98 -12.81
C PRO A 309 30.22 31.68 -11.55
N GLU A 310 31.45 31.39 -11.13
CA GLU A 310 32.20 32.29 -10.23
C GLU A 310 32.39 33.61 -10.96
N ASN A 311 31.44 34.53 -10.85
CA ASN A 311 31.67 35.92 -11.18
C ASN A 311 30.74 36.81 -10.36
N GLY A 312 31.39 37.65 -9.54
CA GLY A 312 30.80 38.85 -8.97
C GLY A 312 30.01 38.61 -7.69
N GLY A 313 30.67 38.87 -6.56
CA GLY A 313 29.99 38.97 -5.28
C GLY A 313 28.87 40.02 -5.33
N GLU A 314 27.65 39.58 -5.11
CA GLU A 314 26.60 40.47 -4.64
C GLU A 314 25.75 39.73 -3.61
N LYS A 315 25.74 40.27 -2.39
CA LYS A 315 24.97 39.80 -1.26
C LYS A 315 23.49 39.74 -1.65
N ARG A 316 22.89 38.55 -1.65
CA ARG A 316 21.43 38.45 -1.55
C ARG A 316 21.04 38.38 -0.08
N VAL A 317 20.49 39.50 0.38
CA VAL A 317 19.56 39.56 1.50
C VAL A 317 18.23 38.95 1.00
N PHE A 318 17.59 38.19 1.91
CA PHE A 318 16.33 37.44 1.81
C PHE A 318 16.42 35.99 1.31
#